data_AF-V9DEC2-F1
#
_entry.id   AF-V9DEC2-F1
#
_cell.length_a   1.000
_cell.length_b   1.000
_cell.length_c   1.000
_cell.angle_alpha   90.00
_cell.angle_beta   90.00
_cell.angle_gamma   90.00
#
_symmetry.space_group_name_H-M   'P 1'
#
loop_
_entity.id
_entity.type
_entity.pdbx_description
1 polymer ?
#
loop_
_entity_poly.entity_id
_entity_poly.type
_entity_poly.pdbx_seq_one_letter_code
_entity_poly.pdbx_strand_id
1 'polypeptide(L)'
;MVQFWVHESVLRQSAWFQKCLDSGMCEQTTRIVNLPEDDPDVFEIIFKWLYGDKQIREENVLRIASTYITTDIYGLLDLQNALVDAIRELCATTRLGPSDAALIYRLSPDCCELRNFVVAKLHHDICKWPDDYGRQGVESGLYGREMRALQVEDTELAGLLYRKCKGNMLLLQPATYPTYI
;
A
#
# COMPACT_ATOMS: atom_id res chain seq x y z
N MET A 1 20.50 -17.45 0.08
CA MET A 1 19.40 -17.88 -0.81
C MET A 1 18.38 -18.61 0.06
N VAL A 2 17.17 -18.07 0.19
CA VAL A 2 16.09 -18.71 0.95
C VAL A 2 15.44 -19.78 0.06
N GLN A 3 15.06 -20.92 0.64
CA GLN A 3 14.40 -22.01 -0.07
C GLN A 3 13.11 -22.39 0.65
N PHE A 4 12.04 -22.58 -0.12
CA PHE A 4 10.73 -23.01 0.38
C PHE A 4 10.41 -24.40 -0.16
N TRP A 5 10.20 -25.36 0.74
CA TRP A 5 9.72 -26.69 0.37
C TRP A 5 8.20 -26.69 0.36
N VAL A 6 7.61 -26.84 -0.83
CA VAL A 6 6.16 -26.73 -1.04
C VAL A 6 5.62 -28.01 -1.65
N HIS A 7 4.44 -28.44 -1.20
CA HIS A 7 3.71 -29.52 -1.87
C HIS A 7 3.14 -29.00 -3.20
N GLU A 8 3.27 -29.79 -4.27
CA GLU A 8 2.75 -29.42 -5.59
C GLU A 8 1.24 -29.13 -5.55
N SER A 9 0.48 -29.93 -4.81
CA SER A 9 -0.97 -29.73 -4.60
C SER A 9 -1.29 -28.38 -3.96
N VAL A 10 -0.39 -27.85 -3.12
CA VAL A 10 -0.55 -26.55 -2.48
C VAL A 10 -0.31 -25.42 -3.48
N LEU A 11 0.77 -25.50 -4.27
CA LEU A 11 1.06 -24.51 -5.32
C LEU A 11 -0.03 -24.46 -6.40
N ARG A 12 -0.62 -25.61 -6.73
CA ARG A 12 -1.72 -25.71 -7.70
C ARG A 12 -2.98 -24.96 -7.29
N GLN A 13 -3.07 -24.39 -6.09
CA GLN A 13 -4.15 -23.44 -5.77
C GLN A 13 -4.03 -22.12 -6.54
N SER A 14 -2.83 -21.78 -7.04
CA SER A 14 -2.59 -20.62 -7.91
C SER A 14 -2.60 -21.03 -9.37
N ALA A 15 -3.37 -20.32 -10.19
CA ALA A 15 -3.39 -20.53 -11.64
C ALA A 15 -2.03 -20.25 -12.31
N TRP A 16 -1.22 -19.37 -11.74
CA TRP A 16 0.13 -19.09 -12.22
C TRP A 16 1.04 -20.32 -12.03
N PHE A 17 1.10 -20.86 -10.82
CA PHE A 17 1.90 -22.04 -10.52
C PHE A 17 1.40 -23.30 -11.27
N GLN A 18 0.08 -23.46 -11.47
CA GLN A 18 -0.44 -24.53 -12.33
C GLN A 18 0.17 -24.46 -13.73
N LYS A 19 0.17 -23.28 -14.36
CA LYS A 19 0.77 -23.10 -15.70
C LYS A 19 2.27 -23.39 -15.70
N CYS A 20 3.01 -22.97 -14.68
CA CYS A 20 4.43 -23.27 -14.56
C CYS A 20 4.71 -24.79 -14.47
N LEU A 21 3.83 -25.54 -13.81
CA LEU A 21 4.00 -26.97 -13.55
C LEU A 21 3.46 -27.88 -14.67
N ASP A 22 2.48 -27.40 -15.45
CA ASP A 22 1.80 -28.21 -16.47
C ASP A 22 2.29 -27.98 -17.91
N SER A 23 2.97 -26.87 -18.20
CA SER A 23 3.24 -26.44 -19.58
C SER A 23 4.48 -27.06 -20.24
N GLY A 24 4.94 -28.24 -19.80
CA GLY A 24 6.16 -28.86 -20.36
C GLY A 24 7.45 -28.07 -20.10
N MET A 25 7.41 -27.15 -19.13
CA MET A 25 8.54 -26.28 -18.79
C MET A 25 9.59 -27.03 -17.96
N CYS A 26 10.80 -26.46 -17.84
CA CYS A 26 11.91 -27.12 -17.15
C CYS A 26 11.59 -27.42 -15.68
N GLU A 27 10.77 -26.59 -15.05
CA GLU A 27 10.26 -26.66 -13.69
C GLU A 27 9.51 -27.97 -13.43
N GLN A 28 8.80 -28.51 -14.43
CA GLN A 28 8.11 -29.79 -14.34
C GLN A 28 9.09 -30.95 -14.14
N THR A 29 10.26 -30.86 -14.78
CA THR A 29 11.30 -31.91 -14.70
C THR A 29 12.21 -31.72 -13.49
N THR A 30 12.65 -30.48 -13.23
CA THR A 30 13.59 -30.16 -12.15
C THR A 30 12.94 -30.16 -10.78
N ARG A 31 11.61 -29.99 -10.70
CA ARG A 31 10.87 -29.76 -9.44
C ARG A 31 11.37 -28.53 -8.67
N ILE A 32 11.97 -27.57 -9.38
CA ILE A 32 12.49 -26.31 -8.83
C ILE A 32 11.88 -25.18 -9.63
N VAL A 33 11.18 -24.27 -8.94
CA VAL A 33 10.68 -23.01 -9.51
C VAL A 33 11.57 -21.88 -8.98
N ASN A 34 12.23 -21.17 -9.88
CA ASN A 34 13.06 -20.02 -9.52
C ASN A 34 12.23 -18.75 -9.58
N LEU A 35 12.22 -18.00 -8.47
CA LEU A 35 11.48 -16.75 -8.31
C LEU A 35 12.46 -15.61 -7.97
N PRO A 36 13.34 -15.21 -8.91
CA PRO A 36 14.43 -14.27 -8.60
C PRO A 36 13.95 -12.84 -8.35
N GLU A 37 12.77 -12.48 -8.86
CA GLU A 37 12.18 -11.14 -8.73
C GLU A 37 11.35 -10.99 -7.44
N ASP A 38 11.06 -12.10 -6.74
CA ASP A 38 10.19 -12.09 -5.58
C ASP A 38 10.99 -11.94 -4.28
N ASP A 39 10.56 -11.00 -3.44
CA ASP A 39 11.09 -10.82 -2.10
C ASP A 39 10.72 -12.05 -1.22
N PRO A 40 11.69 -12.75 -0.60
CA PRO A 40 11.42 -13.91 0.26
C PRO A 40 10.45 -13.64 1.40
N ASP A 41 10.46 -12.44 1.99
CA ASP A 41 9.57 -12.09 3.10
C ASP A 41 8.13 -11.93 2.60
N VAL A 42 7.96 -11.37 1.41
CA VAL A 42 6.66 -11.26 0.73
C VAL A 42 6.14 -12.66 0.37
N PHE A 43 7.02 -13.50 -0.19
CA PHE A 43 6.67 -14.86 -0.53
C PHE A 43 6.28 -15.70 0.69
N GLU A 44 6.89 -15.47 1.86
CA GLU A 44 6.54 -16.18 3.09
C GLU A 44 5.06 -15.99 3.47
N ILE A 45 4.50 -14.79 3.28
CA ILE A 45 3.08 -14.50 3.54
C ILE A 45 2.19 -15.31 2.59
N ILE A 46 2.56 -15.32 1.30
CA ILE A 46 1.85 -16.07 0.25
C ILE A 46 1.92 -17.58 0.52
N PHE A 47 3.10 -18.07 0.91
CA PHE A 47 3.34 -19.46 1.27
C PHE A 47 2.45 -19.88 2.45
N LYS A 48 2.41 -19.10 3.54
CA LYS A 48 1.54 -19.37 4.70
C LYS A 48 0.07 -19.42 4.29
N TRP A 49 -0.36 -18.48 3.45
CA TRP A 49 -1.73 -18.45 2.92
C TRP A 49 -2.09 -19.71 2.13
N LEU A 50 -1.21 -20.16 1.24
CA LEU A 50 -1.41 -21.37 0.44
C LEU A 50 -1.53 -22.62 1.31
N TYR A 51 -0.81 -22.68 2.44
CA TYR A 51 -0.95 -23.76 3.42
C TYR A 51 -2.18 -23.66 4.33
N GLY A 52 -3.01 -22.64 4.15
CA GLY A 52 -4.27 -22.48 4.87
C GLY A 52 -4.19 -21.60 6.11
N ASP A 53 -3.05 -20.97 6.42
CA ASP A 53 -3.02 -19.90 7.42
C ASP A 53 -3.65 -18.64 6.80
N LYS A 54 -4.94 -18.44 7.08
CA LYS A 54 -5.71 -17.31 6.55
C LYS A 54 -5.57 -16.04 7.40
N GLN A 55 -4.68 -16.02 8.38
CA GLN A 55 -4.43 -14.85 9.22
C GLN A 55 -3.20 -14.08 8.71
N ILE A 56 -3.40 -12.81 8.36
CA ILE A 56 -2.31 -11.89 8.04
C ILE A 56 -1.81 -11.28 9.35
N ARG A 57 -0.68 -11.78 9.86
CA ARG A 57 -0.02 -11.29 11.09
C ARG A 57 1.12 -10.30 10.82
N GLU A 58 1.25 -9.85 9.57
CA GLU A 58 2.26 -8.85 9.21
C GLU A 58 1.79 -7.48 9.71
N GLU A 59 2.70 -6.71 10.30
CA GLU A 59 2.42 -5.37 10.84
C GLU A 59 3.02 -4.27 9.96
N ASN A 60 3.99 -4.63 9.11
CA ASN A 60 4.60 -3.72 8.16
C ASN A 60 3.68 -3.50 6.96
N VAL A 61 3.03 -2.33 6.92
CA VAL A 61 2.09 -1.96 5.86
C VAL A 61 2.69 -2.03 4.45
N LEU A 62 3.98 -1.72 4.31
CA LEU A 62 4.68 -1.80 3.02
C LEU A 62 4.86 -3.26 2.58
N ARG A 63 5.19 -4.16 3.52
CA ARG A 63 5.30 -5.58 3.18
C ARG A 63 3.94 -6.17 2.81
N ILE A 64 2.86 -5.77 3.48
CA ILE A 64 1.49 -6.18 3.12
C ILE A 64 1.13 -5.64 1.73
N ALA A 65 1.45 -4.38 1.43
CA ALA A 65 1.19 -3.77 0.13
C ALA A 65 2.02 -4.40 -0.99
N SER A 66 3.30 -4.69 -0.77
CA SER A 66 4.13 -5.45 -1.73
C SER A 66 3.55 -6.84 -1.96
N THR A 67 3.09 -7.51 -0.90
CA THR A 67 2.39 -8.81 -1.03
C THR A 67 1.14 -8.68 -1.87
N TYR A 68 0.34 -7.63 -1.67
CA TYR A 68 -0.87 -7.39 -2.47
C TYR A 68 -0.54 -7.31 -3.97
N ILE A 69 0.54 -6.60 -4.33
CA ILE A 69 0.99 -6.47 -5.70
C ILE A 69 1.44 -7.83 -6.26
N THR A 70 2.28 -8.57 -5.53
CA THR A 70 2.75 -9.90 -5.96
C THR A 70 1.61 -10.90 -6.12
N THR A 71 0.57 -10.81 -5.28
CA THR A 71 -0.57 -11.73 -5.36
C THR A 71 -1.43 -11.55 -6.62
N ASP A 72 -1.34 -10.40 -7.28
CA ASP A 72 -1.94 -10.19 -8.61
C ASP A 72 -1.29 -11.10 -9.65
N ILE A 73 0.05 -11.19 -9.63
CA ILE A 73 0.85 -12.03 -10.52
C ILE A 73 0.46 -13.50 -10.34
N TYR A 74 0.29 -13.94 -9.10
CA TYR A 74 -0.08 -15.32 -8.78
C TYR A 74 -1.58 -15.61 -8.89
N GLY A 75 -2.41 -14.60 -9.16
CA GLY A 75 -3.86 -14.75 -9.28
C GLY A 75 -4.55 -15.20 -7.99
N LEU A 76 -4.11 -14.69 -6.83
CA LEU A 76 -4.63 -15.05 -5.51
C LEU A 76 -5.59 -13.98 -4.97
N LEU A 77 -6.77 -13.85 -5.60
CA LEU A 77 -7.74 -12.79 -5.28
C LEU A 77 -8.23 -12.83 -3.82
N ASP A 78 -8.46 -14.02 -3.26
CA ASP A 78 -8.89 -14.14 -1.86
C ASP A 78 -7.82 -13.60 -0.88
N LEU A 79 -6.54 -13.77 -1.23
CA LEU A 79 -5.43 -13.22 -0.46
C LEU A 79 -5.35 -11.70 -0.63
N GLN A 80 -5.54 -11.16 -1.85
CA GLN A 80 -5.61 -9.71 -2.06
C GLN A 80 -6.65 -9.05 -1.15
N ASN A 81 -7.85 -9.61 -1.06
CA ASN A 81 -8.91 -9.11 -0.20
C ASN A 81 -8.49 -9.13 1.28
N ALA A 82 -7.93 -10.26 1.75
CA ALA A 82 -7.45 -10.39 3.12
C ALA A 82 -6.31 -9.40 3.46
N LEU A 83 -5.43 -9.09 2.50
CA LEU A 83 -4.36 -8.11 2.67
C LEU A 83 -4.90 -6.67 2.78
N VAL A 84 -5.94 -6.33 1.99
CA VAL A 84 -6.62 -5.02 2.14
C VAL A 84 -7.26 -4.89 3.51
N ASP A 85 -7.92 -5.95 3.99
CA ASP A 85 -8.54 -5.95 5.32
C ASP A 85 -7.49 -5.84 6.44
N ALA A 86 -6.34 -6.51 6.31
CA ALA A 86 -5.22 -6.37 7.24
C ALA A 86 -4.69 -4.92 7.27
N ILE A 87 -4.52 -4.28 6.11
CA ILE A 87 -4.10 -2.87 6.03
C ILE A 87 -5.15 -1.96 6.68
N ARG A 88 -6.44 -2.21 6.47
CA ARG A 88 -7.53 -1.44 7.11
C ARG A 88 -7.46 -1.54 8.63
N GLU A 89 -7.25 -2.74 9.16
CA GLU A 89 -7.15 -3.00 10.60
C GLU A 89 -5.94 -2.29 11.21
N LEU A 90 -4.77 -2.38 10.58
CA LEU A 90 -3.57 -1.67 11.03
C LEU A 90 -3.76 -0.15 10.99
N CYS A 91 -4.28 0.38 9.89
CA CYS A 91 -4.57 1.81 9.72
C CYS A 91 -5.74 2.32 10.58
N ALA A 92 -6.50 1.44 11.25
CA ALA A 92 -7.49 1.86 12.23
C ALA A 92 -6.85 2.33 13.54
N THR A 93 -5.71 1.74 13.90
CA THR A 93 -4.96 2.05 15.14
C THR A 93 -3.74 2.93 14.89
N THR A 94 -3.24 2.97 13.65
CA THR A 94 -2.04 3.70 13.25
C THR A 94 -2.33 4.75 12.17
N ARG A 95 -1.45 5.75 12.06
CA ARG A 95 -1.48 6.73 10.96
C ARG A 95 -0.66 6.22 9.81
N LEU A 96 -1.12 6.49 8.59
CA LEU A 96 -0.34 6.19 7.40
C LEU A 96 0.57 7.38 7.09
N GLY A 97 1.89 7.14 7.07
CA GLY A 97 2.87 8.15 6.70
C GLY A 97 2.73 8.56 5.22
N PRO A 98 2.92 9.84 4.87
CA PRO A 98 2.87 10.27 3.47
C PRO A 98 3.87 9.52 2.58
N SER A 99 5.07 9.21 3.07
CA SER A 99 6.06 8.45 2.29
C SER A 99 5.59 7.03 1.97
N ASP A 100 5.03 6.32 2.95
CA ASP A 100 4.49 4.98 2.74
C ASP A 100 3.29 5.00 1.81
N ALA A 101 2.38 5.97 1.99
CA ALA A 101 1.24 6.15 1.12
C ALA A 101 1.65 6.43 -0.33
N ALA A 102 2.67 7.26 -0.55
CA ALA A 102 3.22 7.55 -1.88
C ALA A 102 3.79 6.29 -2.53
N LEU A 103 4.56 5.51 -1.76
CA LEU A 103 5.15 4.29 -2.26
C LEU A 103 4.07 3.28 -2.67
N ILE A 104 3.05 3.08 -1.83
CA ILE A 104 1.93 2.18 -2.15
C ILE A 104 1.14 2.70 -3.35
N TYR A 105 0.87 4.01 -3.43
CA TYR A 105 0.16 4.62 -4.55
C TYR A 105 0.88 4.35 -5.88
N ARG A 106 2.20 4.57 -5.92
CA ARG A 106 3.03 4.40 -7.10
C ARG A 106 3.18 2.95 -7.55
N LEU A 107 3.29 2.01 -6.61
CA LEU A 107 3.55 0.60 -6.92
C LEU A 107 2.28 -0.21 -7.21
N SER A 108 1.15 0.22 -6.66
CA SER A 108 -0.14 -0.46 -6.88
C SER A 108 -0.69 -0.17 -8.28
N PRO A 109 -1.51 -1.06 -8.89
CA PRO A 109 -2.19 -0.76 -10.14
C PRO A 109 -3.19 0.39 -10.04
N ASP A 110 -3.48 1.04 -11.18
CA ASP A 110 -4.46 2.11 -11.26
C ASP A 110 -5.85 1.65 -10.79
N CYS A 111 -6.51 2.52 -10.01
CA CYS A 111 -7.86 2.31 -9.49
C CYS A 111 -8.08 1.07 -8.61
N CYS A 112 -7.04 0.34 -8.20
CA CYS A 112 -7.20 -0.82 -7.33
C CYS A 112 -7.68 -0.42 -5.92
N GLU A 113 -8.27 -1.39 -5.21
CA GLU A 113 -8.87 -1.15 -3.89
C GLU A 113 -7.85 -0.63 -2.87
N LEU A 114 -6.64 -1.19 -2.87
CA LEU A 114 -5.53 -0.74 -2.03
C LEU A 114 -5.18 0.73 -2.28
N ARG A 115 -5.05 1.13 -3.54
CA ARG A 115 -4.72 2.51 -3.92
C ARG A 115 -5.81 3.48 -3.46
N ASN A 116 -7.08 3.15 -3.70
CA ASN A 116 -8.21 3.96 -3.29
C ASN A 116 -8.28 4.11 -1.76
N PHE A 117 -8.02 3.03 -1.03
CA PHE A 117 -7.97 3.04 0.43
C PHE A 117 -6.86 3.95 0.94
N VAL A 118 -5.63 3.81 0.47
CA VAL A 118 -4.47 4.61 0.91
C VAL A 118 -4.71 6.10 0.70
N VAL A 119 -5.24 6.49 -0.45
CA VAL A 119 -5.59 7.89 -0.72
C VAL A 119 -6.66 8.40 0.26
N ALA A 120 -7.72 7.61 0.49
CA ALA A 120 -8.80 7.99 1.40
C ALA A 120 -8.32 8.10 2.85
N LYS A 121 -7.48 7.16 3.28
CA LYS A 121 -6.89 7.15 4.63
C LYS A 121 -5.95 8.34 4.84
N LEU A 122 -5.04 8.61 3.91
CA LEU A 122 -4.14 9.76 4.03
C LEU A 122 -4.91 11.08 4.00
N HIS A 123 -5.94 11.20 3.15
CA HIS A 123 -6.83 12.37 3.14
C HIS A 123 -7.53 12.56 4.50
N HIS A 124 -8.07 11.48 5.07
CA HIS A 124 -8.68 11.51 6.40
C HIS A 124 -7.69 11.98 7.47
N ASP A 125 -6.47 11.43 7.46
CA ASP A 125 -5.44 11.77 8.45
C ASP A 125 -5.02 13.25 8.33
N ILE A 126 -4.82 13.77 7.11
CA ILE A 126 -4.53 15.18 6.86
C ILE A 126 -5.65 16.09 7.39
N CYS A 127 -6.92 15.74 7.12
CA CYS A 127 -8.05 16.53 7.59
C CYS A 127 -8.22 16.49 9.11
N LYS A 128 -7.90 15.36 9.75
CA LYS A 128 -8.07 15.17 11.19
C LYS A 128 -6.93 15.78 12.00
N TRP A 129 -5.71 15.82 11.46
CA TRP A 129 -4.52 16.34 12.14
C TRP A 129 -3.71 17.30 11.25
N PRO A 130 -4.28 18.45 10.86
CA PRO A 130 -3.64 19.35 9.92
C PRO A 130 -2.27 19.88 10.37
N ASP A 131 -2.01 19.95 11.68
CA ASP A 131 -0.72 20.42 12.22
C ASP A 131 0.42 19.42 11.98
N ASP A 132 0.11 18.11 12.00
CA ASP A 132 1.10 17.05 11.76
C ASP A 132 1.52 16.95 10.28
N TYR A 133 0.65 17.42 9.38
CA TYR A 133 0.80 17.36 7.92
C TYR A 133 0.94 18.75 7.26
N GLY A 134 0.89 19.83 8.04
CA GLY A 134 0.68 21.20 7.60
C GLY A 134 1.94 21.98 7.20
N ARG A 135 1.70 23.17 6.60
CA ARG A 135 2.72 24.05 5.99
C ARG A 135 3.14 25.23 6.87
N GLN A 136 2.50 25.46 8.02
CA GLN A 136 2.80 26.61 8.89
C GLN A 136 3.89 26.30 9.91
N GLY A 137 5.12 26.68 9.58
CA GLY A 137 6.00 27.52 10.43
C GLY A 137 6.43 27.06 11.83
N VAL A 138 5.90 25.97 12.37
CA VAL A 138 6.54 25.25 13.47
C VAL A 138 7.18 24.04 12.82
N GLU A 139 8.50 23.94 12.88
CA GLU A 139 9.30 22.89 12.23
C GLU A 139 9.02 21.45 12.75
N SER A 140 7.88 21.19 13.38
CA SER A 140 7.71 20.12 14.38
C SER A 140 6.59 19.11 14.13
N GLY A 141 5.81 19.19 13.04
CA GLY A 141 4.85 18.14 12.70
C GLY A 141 5.58 16.90 12.18
N LEU A 142 5.26 15.71 12.70
CA LEU A 142 5.97 14.46 12.38
C LEU A 142 6.05 14.19 10.86
N TYR A 143 5.00 14.53 10.10
CA TYR A 143 4.87 14.23 8.68
C TYR A 143 5.00 15.44 7.74
N GLY A 144 5.24 16.64 8.27
CA GLY A 144 5.29 17.88 7.48
C GLY A 144 6.47 17.95 6.49
N ARG A 145 7.55 17.21 6.75
CA ARG A 145 8.66 17.06 5.78
C ARG A 145 8.30 16.11 4.64
N GLU A 146 7.70 14.97 4.96
CA GLU A 146 7.26 13.99 3.96
C GLU A 146 6.17 14.57 3.05
N MET A 147 5.24 15.37 3.59
CA MET A 147 4.24 16.07 2.78
C MET A 147 4.84 17.09 1.78
N ARG A 148 6.00 17.68 2.11
CA ARG A 148 6.74 18.55 1.18
C ARG A 148 7.47 17.74 0.12
N ALA A 149 8.10 16.63 0.50
CA ALA A 149 8.71 15.70 -0.45
C ALA A 149 7.67 15.14 -1.42
N LEU A 150 6.50 14.73 -0.93
CA LEU A 150 5.38 14.25 -1.74
C LEU A 150 4.94 15.27 -2.81
N GLN A 151 4.90 16.56 -2.49
CA GLN A 151 4.56 17.61 -3.47
C GLN A 151 5.56 17.72 -4.62
N VAL A 152 6.80 17.28 -4.41
CA VAL A 152 7.87 17.29 -5.42
C VAL A 152 7.95 15.95 -6.14
N GLU A 153 7.88 14.85 -5.40
CA GLU A 153 8.14 13.49 -5.90
C GLU A 153 6.91 12.83 -6.54
N ASP A 154 5.70 13.14 -6.07
CA ASP A 154 4.45 12.57 -6.58
C ASP A 154 3.37 13.65 -6.71
N THR A 155 3.54 14.45 -7.77
CA THR A 155 2.63 15.56 -8.09
C THR A 155 1.19 15.11 -8.35
N GLU A 156 0.99 13.86 -8.78
CA GLU A 156 -0.33 13.31 -9.04
C GLU A 156 -1.08 13.04 -7.74
N LEU A 157 -0.47 12.28 -6.82
CA LEU A 157 -1.03 12.00 -5.51
C LEU A 157 -1.21 13.30 -4.71
N ALA A 158 -0.21 14.19 -4.71
CA ALA A 158 -0.31 15.49 -4.06
C ALA A 158 -1.47 16.34 -4.64
N GLY A 159 -1.63 16.35 -5.96
CA GLY A 159 -2.74 17.03 -6.62
C GLY A 159 -4.11 16.43 -6.27
N LEU A 160 -4.20 15.10 -6.18
CA LEU A 160 -5.41 14.38 -5.78
C LEU A 160 -5.82 14.72 -4.34
N LEU A 161 -4.86 14.68 -3.41
CA LEU A 161 -5.07 15.08 -2.01
C LEU A 161 -5.48 16.54 -1.90
N TYR A 162 -4.82 17.45 -2.63
CA TYR A 162 -5.17 18.86 -2.64
C TYR A 162 -6.61 19.10 -3.11
N ARG A 163 -7.05 18.44 -4.19
CA ARG A 163 -8.44 18.53 -4.68
C ARG A 163 -9.43 18.05 -3.62
N LYS A 164 -9.15 16.93 -2.94
CA LYS A 164 -9.99 16.39 -1.87
C LYS A 164 -10.03 17.28 -0.63
N CYS A 165 -8.91 17.90 -0.24
CA CYS A 165 -8.84 18.80 0.91
C CYS A 165 -9.51 20.16 0.63
N LYS A 166 -9.31 20.72 -0.57
CA LYS A 166 -9.82 22.06 -0.93
C LYS A 166 -11.35 22.16 -0.84
N GLY A 167 -12.07 21.06 -1.10
CA GLY A 167 -13.53 20.99 -0.92
C GLY A 167 -13.99 21.23 0.53
N ASN A 168 -13.11 21.04 1.51
CA ASN A 168 -13.38 21.17 2.95
C ASN A 168 -12.68 22.38 3.59
N MET A 169 -12.03 23.25 2.81
CA MET A 169 -11.32 24.44 3.34
C MET A 169 -12.21 25.67 3.31
N LEU A 170 -12.31 26.37 4.45
CA LEU A 170 -12.94 27.69 4.55
C LEU A 170 -11.92 28.78 4.22
N LEU A 171 -12.27 29.71 3.33
CA LEU A 171 -11.50 30.92 3.09
C LEU A 171 -11.84 31.94 4.20
N LEU A 172 -10.93 32.13 5.15
CA LEU A 172 -11.06 33.23 6.12
C LEU A 172 -10.49 34.50 5.50
N GLN A 173 -11.37 35.47 5.19
CA GLN A 173 -10.95 36.82 4.82
C GLN A 173 -10.89 37.68 6.08
N PRO A 174 -9.72 38.24 6.44
CA PRO A 174 -9.65 39.19 7.55
C PRO A 174 -10.50 40.43 7.20
N ALA A 175 -11.33 40.88 8.13
CA ALA A 175 -12.06 42.13 7.95
C ALA A 175 -11.06 43.28 7.80
N THR A 176 -11.06 43.95 6.66
CA THR A 176 -10.40 45.25 6.51
C THR A 176 -11.23 46.26 7.29
N TYR A 177 -10.78 46.59 8.50
CA TYR A 177 -11.36 47.70 9.24
C TYR A 177 -11.05 49.00 8.49
N PRO A 178 -12.03 49.88 8.24
CA PRO A 178 -11.75 51.18 7.65
C PRO A 178 -10.90 52.00 8.62
N THR A 179 -9.72 52.42 8.14
CA THR A 179 -8.89 53.40 8.83
C THR A 179 -9.66 54.72 8.87
N TYR A 180 -10.21 55.07 10.03
CA TYR A 180 -10.71 56.43 10.26
C TYR A 180 -9.49 57.36 10.32
N ILE A 181 -9.34 58.21 9.31
CA ILE A 181 -8.43 59.37 9.30
C ILE A 181 -9.26 60.59 9.68
#